data_AF-R6CQ37-F1
#
_entry.id   AF-R6CQ37-F1
#
_cell.length_a   1.000
_cell.length_b   1.000
_cell.length_c   1.000
_cell.angle_alpha   90.00
_cell.angle_beta   90.00
_cell.angle_gamma   90.00
#
_symmetry.space_group_name_H-M   'P 1'
#
loop_
_entity.id
_entity.type
_entity.pdbx_description
1 polymer ?
#
loop_
_entity_poly.entity_id
_entity_poly.type
_entity_poly.pdbx_seq_one_letter_code
_entity_poly.pdbx_strand_id
1 'polypeptide(L)'
;MEAKAAIKRKNIDLPVDILQKLSVMAENHGKSLKAYIEGILIKEANTPSERGTENPSPSNDPWWNNPSNVAEVNEGIAQYKAGMGQVYTIEEIKDKLGL
;
A
#
# COMPACT_ATOMS: atom_id res chain seq x y z
N MET A 1 -27.00 3.74 16.84
CA MET A 1 -26.80 5.19 17.02
C MET A 1 -25.29 5.39 17.00
N GLU A 2 -24.71 5.82 15.88
CA GLU A 2 -23.26 6.05 15.80
C GLU A 2 -22.88 7.18 16.75
N ALA A 3 -21.91 6.92 17.63
CA ALA A 3 -21.37 7.93 18.52
C ALA A 3 -20.70 9.02 17.69
N LYS A 4 -21.22 10.24 17.74
CA LYS A 4 -20.63 11.42 17.10
C LYS A 4 -19.27 11.66 17.76
N ALA A 5 -18.18 11.33 17.07
CA ALA A 5 -16.83 11.48 17.60
C ALA A 5 -16.58 12.94 18.05
N ALA A 6 -15.92 13.11 19.20
CA ALA A 6 -15.59 14.43 19.71
C ALA A 6 -14.60 15.15 18.78
N ILE A 7 -15.06 16.19 18.07
CA ILE A 7 -14.23 16.94 17.12
C ILE A 7 -13.42 18.00 17.89
N LYS A 8 -12.10 17.91 17.83
CA LYS A 8 -11.18 18.92 18.38
C LYS A 8 -10.50 19.69 17.24
N ARG A 9 -10.63 21.02 17.22
CA ARG A 9 -9.94 21.87 16.25
C ARG A 9 -8.43 21.89 16.54
N LYS A 10 -7.63 21.70 15.50
CA LYS A 10 -6.17 21.73 15.53
C LYS A 10 -5.69 22.54 14.34
N ASN A 11 -4.71 23.41 14.56
CA ASN A 11 -4.07 24.18 13.50
C ASN A 11 -2.86 23.39 12.99
N ILE A 12 -2.65 23.41 11.68
CA ILE A 12 -1.51 22.77 11.01
C ILE A 12 -0.84 23.83 10.14
N ASP A 13 0.49 23.88 10.20
CA ASP A 13 1.28 24.73 9.34
C ASP A 13 1.66 23.96 8.08
N LEU A 14 1.39 24.53 6.91
CA LEU A 14 1.69 23.94 5.62
C LEU A 14 2.46 24.96 4.77
N PRO A 15 3.51 24.53 4.04
CA PRO A 15 4.13 25.37 3.03
C PRO A 15 3.12 25.84 1.98
N VAL A 16 3.31 27.06 1.48
CA VAL A 16 2.38 27.69 0.53
C VAL A 16 2.24 26.88 -0.76
N ASP A 17 3.33 26.28 -1.25
CA ASP A 17 3.31 25.46 -2.47
C ASP A 17 2.53 24.14 -2.27
N ILE A 18 2.63 23.53 -1.09
CA ILE A 18 1.88 22.32 -0.73
C ILE A 18 0.40 22.64 -0.61
N LEU A 19 0.05 23.77 0.01
CA LEU A 19 -1.33 24.22 0.13
C LEU A 19 -1.99 24.39 -1.25
N GLN A 20 -1.28 25.00 -2.21
CA GLN A 20 -1.78 25.18 -3.58
C GLN A 20 -2.02 23.84 -4.28
N LYS A 21 -1.06 22.91 -4.20
CA LYS A 21 -1.20 21.55 -4.78
C LYS A 21 -2.40 20.80 -4.19
N LEU A 22 -2.56 20.84 -2.87
CA LEU A 22 -3.71 20.22 -2.19
C LEU A 22 -5.04 20.86 -2.60
N SER A 23 -5.06 22.16 -2.85
CA SER A 23 -6.26 22.87 -3.30
C SER A 23 -6.71 22.38 -4.68
N VAL A 24 -5.78 22.26 -5.63
CA VAL A 24 -6.06 21.70 -6.96
C VAL A 24 -6.54 20.25 -6.86
N MET A 25 -5.92 19.44 -6.00
CA MET A 25 -6.37 18.06 -5.78
C MET A 25 -7.79 18.03 -5.18
N ALA A 26 -8.09 18.86 -4.19
CA ALA A 26 -9.42 18.92 -3.59
C ALA A 26 -10.50 19.26 -4.62
N GLU A 27 -10.24 20.23 -5.50
CA GLU A 27 -11.11 20.62 -6.61
C GLU A 27 -11.36 19.46 -7.59
N ASN A 28 -10.31 18.74 -7.98
CA ASN A 28 -10.43 17.54 -8.84
C ASN A 28 -11.29 16.44 -8.20
N HIS A 29 -11.34 16.38 -6.87
CA HIS A 29 -12.19 15.45 -6.13
C HIS A 29 -13.58 16.03 -5.80
N GLY A 30 -13.90 17.25 -6.23
CA GLY A 30 -15.18 17.92 -5.97
C GLY A 30 -15.39 18.24 -4.48
N LYS A 31 -14.31 18.40 -3.71
CA LYS A 31 -14.34 18.62 -2.26
C LYS A 31 -13.72 19.96 -1.91
N SER A 32 -14.13 20.55 -0.79
CA SER A 32 -13.40 21.67 -0.22
C SER A 32 -12.03 21.21 0.27
N LEU A 33 -11.03 22.10 0.26
CA LEU A 33 -9.68 21.82 0.76
C LEU A 33 -9.70 21.22 2.18
N LYS A 34 -10.55 21.76 3.05
CA LYS A 34 -10.76 21.23 4.41
C LYS A 34 -11.26 19.79 4.39
N ALA A 35 -12.34 19.50 3.66
CA ALA A 35 -12.93 18.16 3.62
C ALA A 35 -11.99 17.14 2.96
N TYR A 36 -11.17 17.59 2.00
CA TYR A 36 -10.14 16.78 1.38
C TYR A 36 -9.03 16.40 2.37
N ILE A 37 -8.45 17.38 3.08
CA ILE A 37 -7.40 17.15 4.08
C ILE A 37 -7.92 16.27 5.22
N GLU A 38 -9.10 16.56 5.77
CA GLU A 38 -9.71 15.73 6.82
C GLU A 38 -9.92 14.29 6.34
N GLY A 39 -10.38 14.10 5.10
CA GLY A 39 -10.55 12.79 4.50
C GLY A 39 -9.25 12.00 4.38
N ILE A 40 -8.15 12.66 3.96
CA ILE A 40 -6.82 12.03 3.91
C ILE A 40 -6.36 11.63 5.31
N LEU A 41 -6.42 12.54 6.28
CA LEU A 41 -5.94 12.27 7.64
C LEU A 41 -6.74 11.15 8.32
N ILE A 42 -8.06 11.12 8.13
CA ILE A 42 -8.92 10.04 8.65
C ILE A 42 -8.61 8.73 7.96
N LYS A 43 -8.47 8.74 6.62
CA LYS A 43 -8.12 7.54 5.86
C LYS A 43 -6.77 6.99 6.33
N GLU A 44 -5.77 7.84 6.49
CA GLU A 44 -4.43 7.44 6.92
C GLU A 44 -4.44 6.87 8.34
N ALA A 45 -5.17 7.50 9.27
CA ALA A 45 -5.29 7.02 10.65
C ALA A 45 -6.07 5.69 10.77
N ASN A 46 -7.04 5.45 9.89
CA ASN A 46 -7.85 4.22 9.87
C ASN A 46 -7.24 3.12 8.99
N THR A 47 -6.32 3.47 8.11
CA THR A 47 -5.50 2.47 7.42
C THR A 47 -4.62 1.87 8.50
N PRO A 48 -4.65 0.54 8.71
CA PRO A 48 -3.72 -0.12 9.62
C PRO A 48 -2.34 0.36 9.22
N SER A 49 -1.71 1.15 10.10
CA SER A 49 -0.46 1.80 9.78
C SER A 49 0.47 0.77 9.17
N GLU A 50 0.99 1.04 7.97
CA GLU A 50 2.26 0.52 7.48
C GLU A 50 3.41 1.02 8.40
N ARG A 51 3.22 0.99 9.72
CA ARG A 51 4.32 0.77 10.65
C ARG A 51 4.78 -0.64 10.32
N GLY A 52 5.70 -0.68 9.36
CA GLY A 52 6.14 -1.86 8.64
C GLY A 52 6.26 -3.05 9.57
N THR A 53 5.28 -3.94 9.49
CA THR A 53 5.66 -5.32 9.53
C THR A 53 6.44 -5.51 8.23
N GLU A 54 7.74 -5.80 8.33
CA GLU A 54 8.52 -6.32 7.19
C GLU A 54 7.82 -7.51 6.53
N ASN A 55 6.89 -8.12 7.28
CA ASN A 55 5.93 -9.11 6.85
C ASN A 55 4.80 -8.53 5.97
N PRO A 56 4.76 -8.86 4.67
CA PRO A 56 3.67 -8.49 3.76
C PRO A 56 2.41 -9.35 3.93
N SER A 57 2.38 -10.34 4.82
CA SER A 57 1.23 -11.22 5.03
C SER A 57 0.13 -10.53 5.86
N PRO A 58 -1.13 -10.47 5.38
CA PRO A 58 -2.26 -9.97 6.14
C PRO A 58 -2.57 -10.78 7.42
N SER A 59 -2.14 -12.04 7.48
CA SER A 59 -2.27 -12.90 8.67
C SER A 59 -1.04 -12.85 9.59
N ASN A 60 -0.04 -12.04 9.26
CA ASN A 60 1.24 -11.95 9.97
C ASN A 60 1.99 -13.30 10.03
N ASP A 61 2.01 -14.01 8.90
CA ASP A 61 2.67 -15.32 8.76
C ASP A 61 4.18 -15.25 9.10
N PRO A 62 4.68 -16.00 10.11
CA PRO A 62 6.08 -15.98 10.51
C PRO A 62 7.08 -16.34 9.40
N TRP A 63 6.62 -16.97 8.31
CA TRP A 63 7.45 -17.29 7.15
C TRP A 63 8.19 -16.07 6.62
N TRP A 64 7.56 -14.89 6.63
CA TRP A 64 8.15 -13.62 6.15
C TRP A 64 9.14 -12.98 7.14
N ASN A 65 9.18 -13.44 8.38
CA ASN A 65 10.17 -12.97 9.36
C ASN A 65 11.53 -13.65 9.19
N ASN A 66 11.61 -14.70 8.36
CA ASN A 66 12.87 -15.37 8.05
C ASN A 66 13.57 -14.62 6.89
N PRO A 67 14.76 -14.04 7.12
CA PRO A 67 15.47 -13.27 6.10
C PRO A 67 15.85 -14.11 4.87
N SER A 68 16.08 -15.42 5.01
CA SER A 68 16.38 -16.30 3.86
C SER A 68 15.18 -16.43 2.93
N ASN A 69 13.98 -16.57 3.49
CA ASN A 69 12.74 -16.67 2.72
C ASN A 69 12.48 -15.38 1.91
N VAL A 70 12.70 -14.23 2.55
CA VAL A 70 12.58 -12.92 1.91
C VAL A 70 13.63 -12.74 0.82
N ALA A 71 14.87 -13.20 1.06
CA ALA A 71 15.94 -13.15 0.07
C ALA A 71 15.61 -13.98 -1.18
N GLU A 72 15.09 -15.20 -1.02
CA GLU A 72 14.68 -16.07 -2.13
C GLU A 72 13.59 -15.43 -3.00
N VAL A 73 12.57 -14.81 -2.39
CA VAL A 73 11.51 -14.11 -3.12
C VAL A 73 12.07 -12.92 -3.90
N ASN A 74 12.93 -12.13 -3.28
CA ASN A 74 13.56 -10.97 -3.92
C ASN A 74 14.45 -11.39 -5.09
N GLU A 75 15.18 -12.51 -4.96
CA GLU A 75 15.96 -13.08 -6.04
C GLU A 75 15.05 -13.51 -7.20
N GLY A 76 13.95 -14.23 -6.93
CA GLY A 76 12.99 -14.62 -7.97
C GLY A 76 12.39 -13.43 -8.72
N ILE A 77 12.07 -12.34 -8.00
CA ILE A 77 11.61 -11.08 -8.61
C ILE A 77 12.70 -10.47 -9.49
N ALA A 78 13.97 -10.49 -9.06
CA ALA A 78 15.08 -9.98 -9.85
C ALA A 78 15.31 -10.81 -11.13
N GLN A 79 15.27 -12.13 -11.03
CA GLN A 79 15.39 -13.04 -12.18
C GLN A 79 14.25 -12.83 -13.20
N TYR A 80 13.01 -12.66 -12.73
CA TYR A 80 11.87 -12.32 -13.59
C TYR A 80 12.08 -10.99 -14.32
N LYS A 81 12.48 -9.94 -13.59
CA LYS A 81 12.76 -8.61 -14.18
C LYS A 81 13.92 -8.63 -15.16
N ALA A 82 14.89 -9.52 -14.96
CA ALA A 82 16.01 -9.76 -15.88
C ALA A 82 15.63 -10.63 -17.09
N GLY A 83 14.38 -11.09 -17.20
CA GLY A 83 13.91 -11.92 -18.31
C GLY A 83 14.46 -13.34 -18.29
N MET A 84 14.90 -13.85 -17.14
CA MET A 84 15.46 -15.20 -17.00
C MET A 84 14.39 -16.31 -16.92
N GLY A 85 13.11 -15.93 -16.88
CA GLY A 85 11.98 -16.86 -16.83
C GLY A 85 11.54 -17.30 -18.23
N GLN A 86 10.97 -18.51 -18.30
CA GLN A 86 10.32 -19.03 -19.50
C GLN A 86 8.80 -19.05 -19.28
N VAL A 87 8.05 -18.59 -20.28
CA VAL A 87 6.59 -18.69 -20.27
C VAL A 87 6.20 -20.06 -20.80
N TYR A 88 5.28 -20.72 -20.11
CA TYR A 88 4.69 -22.00 -20.50
C TYR A 88 3.17 -21.92 -20.44
N THR A 89 2.49 -22.71 -21.27
CA THR A 89 1.06 -22.99 -21.08
C THR A 89 0.84 -23.99 -19.96
N ILE A 90 -0.40 -24.12 -19.49
CA ILE A 90 -0.73 -25.07 -18.44
C ILE A 90 -0.55 -26.52 -18.91
N GLU A 91 -0.78 -26.80 -20.19
CA GLU A 91 -0.55 -28.12 -20.81
C GLU A 91 0.94 -28.48 -20.82
N GLU A 92 1.80 -27.54 -21.20
CA GLU A 92 3.26 -27.74 -21.20
C GLU A 92 3.81 -27.98 -19.79
N ILE A 93 3.26 -27.29 -18.79
CA ILE A 93 3.62 -27.49 -17.39
C ILE A 93 3.23 -28.89 -16.92
N LYS A 94 2.01 -29.34 -17.24
CA LYS A 94 1.51 -30.67 -16.86
C LYS A 94 2.36 -31.79 -17.47
N ASP A 95 2.66 -31.69 -18.76
CA ASP A 95 3.53 -32.64 -19.45
C ASP A 95 4.91 -32.75 -18.78
N LYS A 96 5.54 -31.60 -18.48
CA LYS A 96 6.85 -31.56 -17.79
C LYS A 96 6.83 -32.12 -16.36
N LEU A 97 5.71 -31.99 -15.66
CA LEU A 97 5.53 -32.48 -14.30
C LEU A 97 4.99 -33.92 -14.25
N GLY A 98 4.64 -34.51 -15.40
CA GLY A 98 4.03 -35.85 -15.48
C GLY A 98 2.61 -35.91 -14.91
N LEU A 99 1.83 -34.83 -15.06
CA LEU A 99 0.47 -34.67 -14.55
C LEU A 99 -0.60 -34.78 -15.65
#